data_AF-A0A352SJY1-F1
#
_entry.id   AF-A0A352SJY1-F1
#
_cell.length_a   1.000
_cell.length_b   1.000
_cell.length_c   1.000
_cell.angle_alpha   90.00
_cell.angle_beta   90.00
_cell.angle_gamma   90.00
#
_symmetry.space_group_name_H-M   'P 1'
#
loop_
_entity.id
_entity.type
_entity.pdbx_description
1 polymer ?
#
loop_
_entity_poly.entity_id
_entity_poly.type
_entity_poly.pdbx_seq_one_letter_code
_entity_poly.pdbx_strand_id
1 'polypeptide(L)'
;MKKRKLSFTSVGGSSILTIFAVLCFLVFALLSLSTAKANYNLAEKSVKAVSNYYAADTKAEEIYSQIRAGNMPDGVKQKGNTYSYTCAIDDKQKLLVEIKKQKEKFHVVKWEKQYTGEWKPDDTIDVWDGMEQMLPD
;
A
#
# COMPACT_ATOMS: atom_id res chain seq x y z
N MET A 1 69.17 2.34 -21.19
CA MET A 1 67.80 2.64 -20.69
C MET A 1 67.03 3.43 -21.75
N LYS A 2 66.11 2.80 -22.48
CA LYS A 2 65.38 3.42 -23.60
C LYS A 2 64.08 4.04 -23.07
N LYS A 3 64.00 5.38 -23.02
CA LYS A 3 62.82 6.09 -22.51
C LYS A 3 61.63 5.89 -23.45
N ARG A 4 60.51 5.39 -22.91
CA ARG A 4 59.22 5.31 -23.62
C ARG A 4 58.69 6.74 -23.82
N LYS A 5 58.58 7.18 -25.07
CA LYS A 5 57.79 8.36 -25.43
C LYS A 5 56.37 7.88 -25.74
N LEU A 6 55.46 8.02 -24.78
CA LEU A 6 54.03 8.04 -25.09
C LEU A 6 53.72 9.40 -25.72
N SER A 7 53.91 9.51 -27.03
CA SER A 7 53.32 10.58 -27.83
C SER A 7 51.99 10.06 -28.38
N PHE A 8 50.99 9.92 -27.51
CA PHE A 8 49.60 9.87 -27.92
C PHE A 8 49.10 11.31 -27.91
N THR A 9 48.57 11.77 -29.03
CA THR A 9 48.06 13.12 -29.23
C THR A 9 47.10 13.51 -28.09
N SER A 10 47.49 14.55 -27.35
CA SER A 10 46.94 15.01 -26.05
C SER A 10 45.43 15.31 -26.01
N VAL A 11 44.78 15.50 -27.17
CA VAL A 11 43.38 15.95 -27.25
C VAL A 11 42.38 14.79 -27.29
N GLY A 12 42.67 13.69 -27.99
CA GLY A 12 41.68 12.61 -28.22
C GLY A 12 41.37 11.76 -26.98
N GLY A 13 42.39 11.44 -26.18
CA GLY A 13 42.24 10.66 -24.94
C GLY A 13 41.52 11.43 -23.82
N SER A 14 41.70 12.75 -23.76
CA SER A 14 41.00 13.61 -22.81
C SER A 14 39.53 13.78 -23.21
N SER A 15 39.23 13.92 -24.51
CA SER A 15 37.84 14.03 -25.00
C SER A 15 37.02 12.75 -24.82
N ILE A 16 37.61 11.56 -24.92
CA ILE A 16 36.85 10.32 -24.73
C ILE A 16 36.47 10.10 -23.26
N LEU A 17 37.35 10.49 -22.33
CA LEU A 17 37.07 10.43 -20.90
C LEU A 17 35.96 11.41 -20.50
N THR A 18 35.94 12.62 -21.07
CA THR A 18 34.87 13.59 -20.78
C THR A 18 33.53 13.14 -21.33
N ILE A 19 33.48 12.63 -22.56
CA ILE A 19 32.24 12.09 -23.13
C ILE A 19 31.72 10.92 -22.30
N PHE A 20 32.59 9.97 -21.93
CA PHE A 20 32.21 8.85 -21.08
C PHE A 20 31.67 9.31 -19.73
N ALA A 21 32.36 10.25 -19.07
CA ALA A 21 31.91 10.82 -17.81
C ALA A 21 30.53 11.49 -17.95
N VAL A 22 30.32 12.30 -18.99
CA VAL A 22 29.02 12.96 -19.24
C VAL A 22 27.93 11.93 -19.49
N LEU A 23 28.18 10.88 -20.27
CA LEU A 23 27.22 9.79 -20.49
C LEU A 23 26.88 9.08 -19.17
N CYS A 24 27.87 8.78 -18.32
CA CYS A 24 27.63 8.23 -16.99
C CYS A 24 26.79 9.17 -16.12
N PHE A 25 27.11 10.47 -16.10
CA PHE A 25 26.34 11.46 -15.36
C PHE A 25 24.89 11.56 -15.85
N LEU A 26 24.66 11.48 -17.17
CA LEU A 26 23.31 11.45 -17.73
C LEU A 26 22.52 10.22 -17.29
N VAL A 27 23.14 9.03 -17.31
CA VAL A 27 22.50 7.80 -16.82
C VAL A 27 22.16 7.92 -15.33
N PHE A 28 23.09 8.42 -14.50
CA PHE A 28 22.82 8.64 -13.07
C PHE A 28 21.70 9.67 -12.84
N ALA A 29 21.68 10.77 -13.61
CA ALA A 29 20.64 11.78 -13.53
C ALA A 29 19.26 11.21 -13.91
N LEU A 30 19.18 10.41 -14.97
CA LEU A 30 17.94 9.76 -15.39
C LEU A 30 17.46 8.74 -14.37
N LEU A 31 18.36 7.94 -13.80
CA LEU A 31 18.00 6.99 -12.74
C LEU A 31 17.50 7.73 -11.50
N SER A 32 18.18 8.81 -11.09
CA SER A 32 17.75 9.66 -9.97
C SER A 32 16.36 10.27 -10.21
N LEU A 33 16.06 10.74 -11.42
CA LEU A 33 14.74 11.28 -11.77
C LEU A 33 13.66 10.19 -11.75
N SER A 34 13.97 9.00 -12.29
CA SER A 34 13.06 7.86 -12.28
C SER A 34 12.72 7.43 -10.86
N THR A 35 13.72 7.32 -9.99
CA THR A 35 13.54 7.03 -8.56
C THR A 35 12.75 8.12 -7.86
N ALA A 36 13.04 9.41 -8.11
CA ALA A 36 12.28 10.52 -7.53
C ALA A 36 10.79 10.49 -7.94
N LYS A 37 10.50 10.19 -9.20
CA LYS A 37 9.12 10.06 -9.70
C LYS A 37 8.40 8.85 -9.08
N ALA A 38 9.09 7.71 -8.95
CA ALA A 38 8.54 6.54 -8.28
C ALA A 38 8.24 6.84 -6.81
N ASN A 39 9.16 7.48 -6.11
CA ASN A 39 9.00 7.88 -4.72
C ASN A 39 7.86 8.89 -4.54
N TYR A 40 7.73 9.85 -5.45
CA TYR A 40 6.63 10.81 -5.44
C TYR A 40 5.27 10.11 -5.58
N ASN A 41 5.13 9.24 -6.59
CA ASN A 41 3.89 8.49 -6.80
C ASN A 41 3.55 7.59 -5.60
N LEU A 42 4.55 6.99 -4.96
CA LEU A 42 4.36 6.18 -3.76
C LEU A 42 3.91 7.03 -2.58
N ALA A 43 4.55 8.18 -2.37
CA ALA A 43 4.19 9.12 -1.31
C ALA A 43 2.76 9.64 -1.49
N GLU A 44 2.37 10.01 -2.71
CA GLU A 44 1.01 10.45 -3.04
C GLU A 44 -0.03 9.37 -2.68
N LYS A 45 0.23 8.11 -3.08
CA LYS A 45 -0.65 6.98 -2.72
C LYS A 45 -0.74 6.78 -1.22
N SER A 46 0.38 6.91 -0.50
CA SER A 46 0.42 6.79 0.96
C SER A 46 -0.40 7.88 1.64
N VAL A 47 -0.24 9.14 1.23
CA VAL A 47 -1.02 10.27 1.77
C VAL A 47 -2.51 10.07 1.48
N LYS A 48 -2.86 9.66 0.26
CA LYS A 48 -4.26 9.40 -0.12
C LYS A 48 -4.87 8.28 0.72
N ALA A 49 -4.15 7.18 0.94
CA ALA A 49 -4.62 6.07 1.76
C ALA A 49 -4.89 6.50 3.22
N VAL A 50 -3.99 7.30 3.80
CA VAL A 50 -4.15 7.84 5.16
C VAL A 50 -5.32 8.82 5.22
N SER A 51 -5.42 9.74 4.26
CA SER A 51 -6.54 10.69 4.16
C SER A 51 -7.88 9.98 4.04
N ASN A 52 -7.98 8.96 3.20
CA ASN A 52 -9.20 8.17 3.02
C ASN A 52 -9.57 7.42 4.30
N TYR A 53 -8.59 6.86 5.00
CA TYR A 53 -8.81 6.19 6.28
C TYR A 53 -9.44 7.14 7.30
N TYR A 54 -8.84 8.31 7.50
CA TYR A 54 -9.38 9.28 8.46
C TYR A 54 -10.73 9.85 8.02
N ALA A 55 -10.97 10.03 6.72
CA ALA A 55 -12.28 10.43 6.22
C ALA A 55 -13.36 9.37 6.49
N ALA A 56 -13.02 8.09 6.41
CA ALA A 56 -13.93 7.00 6.79
C ALA A 56 -14.16 6.94 8.31
N ASP A 57 -13.11 7.21 9.10
CA ASP A 57 -13.16 7.28 10.56
C ASP A 57 -14.09 8.40 11.04
N THR A 58 -13.97 9.61 10.47
CA THR A 58 -14.89 10.73 10.75
C THR A 58 -16.34 10.35 10.47
N LYS A 59 -16.62 9.69 9.34
CA LYS A 59 -17.98 9.22 9.02
C LYS A 59 -18.47 8.17 10.01
N ALA A 60 -17.58 7.27 10.43
CA ALA A 60 -17.92 6.25 11.40
C ALA A 60 -18.23 6.86 12.78
N GLU A 61 -17.51 7.89 13.19
CA GLU A 61 -17.76 8.62 14.43
C GLU A 61 -19.04 9.46 14.35
N GLU A 62 -19.33 10.05 13.18
CA GLU A 62 -20.59 10.74 12.94
C GLU A 62 -21.79 9.79 13.11
N ILE A 63 -21.74 8.59 12.53
CA ILE A 63 -22.75 7.55 12.71
C ILE A 63 -22.86 7.14 14.19
N TYR A 64 -21.73 6.98 14.89
CA TYR A 64 -21.71 6.67 16.32
C TYR A 64 -22.42 7.76 17.14
N SER A 65 -22.16 9.03 16.83
CA SER A 65 -22.79 10.17 17.49
C SER A 65 -24.30 10.19 17.28
N GLN A 66 -24.77 9.85 16.06
CA GLN A 66 -26.18 9.75 15.73
C GLN A 66 -26.86 8.63 16.51
N ILE A 67 -26.23 7.44 16.58
CA ILE A 67 -26.73 6.30 17.38
C ILE A 67 -26.85 6.69 18.85
N ARG A 68 -25.88 7.46 19.38
CA ARG A 68 -25.92 7.96 20.75
C ARG A 68 -27.03 8.99 20.97
N ALA A 69 -27.33 9.82 19.97
CA ALA A 69 -28.44 10.76 19.99
C ALA A 69 -29.82 10.08 19.80
N GLY A 70 -29.86 8.78 19.50
CA GLY A 70 -31.08 8.02 19.27
C GLY A 70 -31.54 7.96 17.82
N ASN A 71 -30.76 8.51 16.89
CA ASN A 71 -31.02 8.43 15.45
C ASN A 71 -30.32 7.21 14.85
N MET A 72 -31.00 6.51 13.96
CA MET A 72 -30.48 5.33 13.29
C MET A 72 -30.31 5.61 11.80
N PRO A 73 -29.10 6.01 11.36
CA PRO A 73 -28.84 6.31 9.95
C PRO A 73 -28.86 5.04 9.08
N ASP A 74 -29.05 5.24 7.77
CA ASP A 74 -29.10 4.17 6.79
C ASP A 74 -27.80 3.34 6.76
N GLY A 75 -27.95 2.01 6.74
CA GLY A 75 -26.84 1.07 6.71
C GLY A 75 -26.40 0.52 8.07
N VAL A 76 -26.97 1.01 9.18
CA VAL A 76 -26.74 0.44 10.52
C VAL A 76 -27.64 -0.78 10.72
N LYS A 77 -27.03 -1.93 11.01
CA LYS A 77 -27.73 -3.16 11.40
C LYS A 77 -27.76 -3.26 12.92
N GLN A 78 -28.94 -3.29 13.52
CA GLN A 78 -29.11 -3.51 14.95
C GLN A 78 -29.51 -4.97 15.22
N LYS A 79 -28.78 -5.64 16.12
CA LYS A 79 -29.12 -6.95 16.68
C LYS A 79 -29.19 -6.81 18.20
N GLY A 80 -30.41 -6.64 18.73
CA GLY A 80 -30.64 -6.42 20.16
C GLY A 80 -29.97 -5.12 20.64
N ASN A 81 -28.96 -5.25 21.50
CA ASN A 81 -28.19 -4.11 22.03
C ASN A 81 -26.87 -3.85 21.29
N THR A 82 -26.64 -4.51 20.15
CA THR A 82 -25.44 -4.35 19.34
C THR A 82 -25.79 -3.68 18.01
N TYR A 83 -25.02 -2.65 17.65
CA TYR A 83 -25.12 -1.88 16.41
C TYR A 83 -23.88 -2.17 15.57
N SER A 84 -24.07 -2.56 14.31
CA SER A 84 -22.98 -2.84 13.37
C SER A 84 -23.18 -2.03 12.10
N TYR A 85 -22.13 -1.38 11.63
CA TYR A 85 -22.11 -0.64 10.38
C TYR A 85 -20.71 -0.66 9.75
N THR A 86 -20.66 -0.29 8.48
CA THR A 86 -19.42 -0.24 7.71
C THR A 86 -19.30 1.08 6.96
N CYS A 87 -18.12 1.68 7.01
CA CYS A 87 -17.78 2.88 6.23
C CYS A 87 -16.76 2.49 5.14
N ALA A 88 -16.99 2.89 3.89
CA ALA A 88 -16.04 2.63 2.82
C ALA A 88 -14.79 3.53 2.98
N ILE A 89 -13.60 2.93 2.98
CA ILE A 89 -12.31 3.64 2.97
C ILE A 89 -11.87 3.85 1.52
N ASP A 90 -11.88 2.76 0.74
CA ASP A 90 -11.60 2.76 -0.69
C ASP A 90 -12.32 1.58 -1.38
N ASP A 91 -12.00 1.31 -2.65
CA ASP A 91 -12.64 0.25 -3.45
C ASP A 91 -12.38 -1.16 -2.90
N LYS A 92 -11.35 -1.33 -2.06
CA LYS A 92 -10.87 -2.62 -1.55
C LYS A 92 -10.89 -2.72 -0.04
N GLN A 93 -11.20 -1.65 0.68
CA GLN A 93 -11.14 -1.58 2.13
C GLN A 93 -12.37 -0.89 2.70
N LYS A 94 -12.91 -1.45 3.77
CA LYS A 94 -13.98 -0.86 4.57
C LYS A 94 -13.61 -0.87 6.04
N LEU A 95 -14.03 0.15 6.77
CA LEU A 95 -13.96 0.24 8.22
C LEU A 95 -15.19 -0.42 8.80
N LEU A 96 -15.03 -1.54 9.52
CA LEU A 96 -16.11 -2.22 10.21
C LEU A 96 -16.17 -1.74 11.65
N VAL A 97 -17.34 -1.23 12.05
CA VAL A 97 -17.59 -0.76 13.40
C VAL A 97 -18.72 -1.54 14.03
N GLU A 98 -18.48 -2.00 15.25
CA GLU A 98 -19.46 -2.69 16.09
C GLU A 98 -19.49 -2.06 17.48
N ILE A 99 -20.66 -1.62 17.90
CA ILE A 99 -20.89 -0.96 19.18
C ILE A 99 -21.94 -1.73 19.95
N LYS A 100 -21.67 -1.99 21.22
CA LYS A 100 -22.61 -2.62 22.14
C LYS A 100 -23.07 -1.60 23.18
N LYS A 101 -24.38 -1.44 23.29
CA LYS A 101 -25.00 -0.72 24.40
C LYS A 101 -25.01 -1.62 25.63
N GLN A 102 -24.56 -1.12 26.78
CA GLN A 102 -24.70 -1.80 28.07
C GLN A 102 -25.28 -0.81 29.07
N LYS A 103 -26.51 -1.06 29.53
CA LYS A 103 -27.30 -0.13 30.33
C LYS A 103 -27.44 1.22 29.59
N GLU A 104 -26.73 2.26 30.04
CA GLU A 104 -26.69 3.60 29.45
C GLU A 104 -25.37 3.95 28.74
N LYS A 105 -24.36 3.06 28.75
CA LYS A 105 -23.05 3.33 28.14
C LYS A 105 -22.88 2.55 26.84
N PHE A 106 -22.40 3.22 25.81
CA PHE A 106 -22.01 2.60 24.53
C PHE A 106 -20.54 2.21 24.58
N HIS A 107 -20.23 0.96 24.28
CA HIS A 107 -18.85 0.46 24.17
C HIS A 107 -18.57 0.03 22.74
N VAL A 108 -17.45 0.50 22.18
CA VAL A 108 -16.96 0.01 20.90
C VAL A 108 -16.38 -1.38 21.13
N VAL A 109 -16.97 -2.38 20.47
CA VAL A 109 -16.50 -3.78 20.49
C VAL A 109 -15.49 -4.02 19.38
N LYS A 110 -15.71 -3.38 18.23
CA LYS A 110 -14.92 -3.61 17.03
C LYS A 110 -14.78 -2.31 16.24
N TRP A 111 -13.53 -1.97 15.87
CA TRP A 111 -13.20 -0.84 15.02
C TRP A 111 -11.98 -1.20 14.20
N GLU A 112 -12.20 -1.92 13.09
CA GLU A 112 -11.11 -2.51 12.32
C GLU A 112 -11.24 -2.25 10.82
N LYS A 113 -10.09 -2.16 10.16
CA LYS A 113 -10.00 -2.15 8.71
C LYS A 113 -10.18 -3.57 8.20
N GLN A 114 -11.15 -3.77 7.33
CA GLN A 114 -11.39 -5.03 6.64
C GLN A 114 -11.16 -4.87 5.14
N TYR A 115 -10.36 -5.77 4.57
CA TYR A 115 -10.20 -5.87 3.13
C TYR A 115 -11.44 -6.54 2.52
N THR A 116 -12.05 -5.89 1.52
CA THR A 116 -13.27 -6.35 0.83
C THR A 116 -13.02 -6.81 -0.59
N GLY A 117 -11.75 -6.93 -1.02
CA GLY A 117 -11.45 -7.54 -2.31
C GLY A 117 -11.75 -9.04 -2.30
N GLU A 118 -12.24 -9.56 -3.43
CA GLU A 118 -12.35 -11.01 -3.64
C GLU A 118 -10.97 -11.64 -3.45
N TRP A 119 -10.87 -12.53 -2.45
CA TRP A 119 -9.69 -13.37 -2.30
C TRP A 119 -9.68 -14.35 -3.46
N LYS A 120 -8.73 -14.17 -4.39
CA LYS A 120 -8.44 -15.14 -5.43
C LYS A 120 -7.27 -15.98 -4.95
N PRO A 121 -7.44 -17.30 -4.71
CA PRO A 121 -6.32 -18.19 -4.49
C PRO A 121 -5.42 -18.15 -5.72
N ASP A 122 -4.10 -18.11 -5.49
CA ASP A 122 -3.13 -18.30 -6.55
C ASP A 122 -2.88 -19.80 -6.71
N ASP A 123 -3.64 -20.42 -7.61
CA ASP A 123 -3.54 -21.86 -7.90
C ASP A 123 -2.37 -22.19 -8.85
N THR A 124 -1.46 -21.24 -9.13
CA THR A 124 -0.29 -21.49 -10.00
C THR A 124 0.89 -22.12 -9.27
N ILE A 125 0.87 -22.12 -7.93
CA ILE A 125 1.89 -22.75 -7.11
C ILE A 125 1.52 -24.23 -6.93
N ASP A 126 2.36 -25.12 -7.44
CA ASP A 126 2.30 -26.54 -7.16
C ASP A 126 2.73 -26.78 -5.70
N VAL A 127 1.78 -26.68 -4.77
CA VAL A 127 1.99 -26.95 -3.35
C VAL A 127 2.03 -28.46 -3.16
N TRP A 128 3.06 -28.93 -2.46
CA TRP A 128 3.25 -30.36 -2.17
C TRP A 128 2.03 -30.96 -1.45
N ASP A 129 1.33 -31.87 -2.12
CA ASP A 129 0.08 -32.51 -1.65
C ASP A 129 0.28 -33.73 -0.74
N GLY A 130 1.51 -33.98 -0.27
CA GLY A 130 1.77 -35.00 0.75
C GLY A 130 1.69 -36.47 0.31
N MET A 131 1.37 -36.77 -0.95
CA MET A 131 1.40 -38.15 -1.45
C MET A 131 2.77 -38.50 -1.98
N GLU A 132 3.55 -39.19 -1.14
CA GLU A 132 4.67 -40.00 -1.56
C GLU A 132 4.15 -41.02 -2.60
N GLN A 133 4.54 -40.83 -3.86
CA GLN A 133 4.22 -41.77 -4.94
C GLN A 133 4.86 -43.11 -4.61
N MET A 134 4.09 -44.01 -3.99
CA MET A 134 4.40 -45.43 -4.02
C MET A 134 4.35 -45.88 -5.49
N LEU A 135 5.54 -46.02 -6.09
CA LEU A 135 5.73 -46.78 -7.32
C LEU A 135 5.30 -48.22 -7.06
N PRO A 136 4.37 -48.80 -7.85
CA PRO A 136 4.17 -50.24 -7.84
C PRO A 136 5.36 -50.91 -8.54
N ASP A 137 5.85 -52.01 -7.95
CA ASP A 137 6.90 -52.89 -8.48
C ASP A 137 6.59 -53.46 -9.88
#